data_AF-A0A3B0W726-F1
#
_entry.id   AF-A0A3B0W726-F1
#
_cell.length_a   1.000
_cell.length_b   1.000
_cell.length_c   1.000
_cell.angle_alpha   90.00
_cell.angle_beta   90.00
_cell.angle_gamma   90.00
#
_symmetry.space_group_name_H-M   'P 1'
#
loop_
_entity.id
_entity.type
_entity.pdbx_description
1 polymer ?
#
loop_
_entity_poly.entity_id
_entity_poly.type
_entity_poly.pdbx_seq_one_letter_code
_entity_poly.pdbx_strand_id
1 'polypeptide(L)'
;VISYINKFWQNKEILKKLVTFTGSGIKDDEILIKYSMDIGTAKEIQKHIAGLPTKKQKSLVKNYCYAQQAALLCDYLQMRVDTQEKIENQIGAKINDTKYNKICLQGISEAFDDENKGLCSKLWKQYGCNGNNIPRLIQENPFKKSNANLCEY
;
A
#
# COMPACT_ATOMS: atom_id res chain seq x y z
N VAL A 1 -13.02 23.57 9.24
CA VAL A 1 -14.15 22.84 8.60
C VAL A 1 -14.06 22.91 7.08
N ILE A 2 -13.97 24.10 6.47
CA ILE A 2 -13.88 24.28 5.00
C ILE A 2 -12.65 23.58 4.38
N SER A 3 -11.49 23.59 5.04
CA SER A 3 -10.28 22.87 4.58
C SER A 3 -10.40 21.33 4.62
N TYR A 4 -11.24 20.80 5.52
CA TYR A 4 -11.50 19.36 5.65
C TYR A 4 -12.45 18.87 4.55
N ILE A 5 -13.45 19.68 4.21
CA ILE A 5 -14.37 19.45 3.09
C ILE A 5 -13.57 19.38 1.78
N ASN A 6 -12.59 20.27 1.58
CA ASN A 6 -11.82 20.31 0.33
C ASN A 6 -10.97 19.06 0.05
N LYS A 7 -10.38 18.44 1.09
CA LYS A 7 -9.65 17.17 0.96
C LYS A 7 -10.57 15.96 0.75
N PHE A 8 -11.79 16.04 1.24
CA PHE A 8 -12.81 14.99 1.10
C PHE A 8 -13.26 14.83 -0.35
N TRP A 9 -13.49 15.95 -1.07
CA TRP A 9 -13.82 15.96 -2.50
C TRP A 9 -12.71 15.41 -3.40
N GLN A 10 -11.49 15.27 -2.90
CA GLN A 10 -10.35 14.74 -3.66
C GLN A 10 -10.13 13.23 -3.46
N ASN A 11 -10.89 12.57 -2.57
CA ASN A 11 -10.73 11.14 -2.30
C ASN A 11 -11.85 10.31 -2.96
N LYS A 12 -11.56 9.82 -4.17
CA LYS A 12 -12.49 9.03 -5.00
C LYS A 12 -13.11 7.82 -4.29
N GLU A 13 -12.38 7.19 -3.37
CA GLU A 13 -12.87 6.00 -2.65
C GLU A 13 -13.83 6.36 -1.51
N ILE A 14 -13.72 7.56 -0.93
CA ILE A 14 -14.67 8.08 0.05
C ILE A 14 -15.95 8.53 -0.66
N LEU A 15 -15.82 9.21 -1.80
CA LEU A 15 -16.97 9.66 -2.59
C LEU A 15 -17.82 8.50 -3.11
N LYS A 16 -17.21 7.40 -3.60
CA LYS A 16 -17.94 6.21 -4.05
C LYS A 16 -18.81 5.55 -2.98
N LYS A 17 -18.47 5.71 -1.69
CA LYS A 17 -19.20 5.09 -0.58
C LYS A 17 -20.31 5.98 -0.01
N LEU A 18 -20.29 7.27 -0.32
CA LEU A 18 -21.22 8.28 0.21
C LEU A 18 -22.19 8.82 -0.85
N VAL A 19 -22.00 8.41 -2.10
CA VAL A 19 -22.87 8.78 -3.22
C VAL A 19 -23.66 7.54 -3.63
N THR A 20 -24.97 7.58 -3.40
CA THR A 20 -25.90 6.57 -3.89
C THR A 20 -26.47 7.05 -5.21
N PHE A 21 -26.30 6.25 -6.26
CA PHE A 21 -26.83 6.57 -7.58
C PHE A 21 -28.22 5.96 -7.74
N THR A 22 -29.23 6.78 -7.99
CA THR A 22 -30.56 6.29 -8.37
C THR A 22 -30.95 6.93 -9.70
N GLY A 23 -31.39 6.11 -10.65
CA GLY A 23 -31.79 6.57 -11.98
C GLY A 23 -33.07 5.87 -12.39
N SER A 24 -33.93 6.58 -13.11
CA SER A 24 -35.21 6.03 -13.59
C SER A 24 -35.18 5.64 -15.07
N GLY A 25 -34.04 5.80 -15.76
CA GLY A 25 -33.90 5.52 -17.20
C GLY A 25 -34.23 6.72 -18.09
N ILE A 26 -34.66 6.45 -19.33
CA ILE A 26 -35.13 7.44 -20.32
C ILE A 26 -36.64 7.59 -20.16
N LYS A 27 -37.13 8.83 -20.10
CA LYS A 27 -38.57 9.15 -20.12
C LYS A 27 -38.78 10.32 -21.06
N ASP A 28 -39.69 10.16 -22.04
CA ASP A 28 -40.11 11.22 -22.96
C ASP A 28 -38.93 11.95 -23.64
N ASP A 29 -38.01 11.18 -24.21
CA ASP A 29 -36.75 11.64 -24.84
C ASP A 29 -35.71 12.31 -23.91
N GLU A 30 -35.94 12.31 -22.59
CA GLU A 30 -35.01 12.84 -21.59
C GLU A 30 -34.40 11.73 -20.72
N ILE A 31 -33.08 11.81 -20.50
CA ILE A 31 -32.39 10.97 -19.52
C ILE A 31 -32.52 11.64 -18.14
N LEU A 32 -33.35 11.07 -17.26
CA LEU A 32 -33.53 11.55 -15.88
C LEU A 32 -32.55 10.87 -14.92
N ILE A 33 -31.43 11.54 -14.66
CA ILE A 33 -30.46 11.17 -13.62
C ILE A 33 -30.78 11.96 -12.35
N LYS A 34 -31.23 11.28 -11.30
CA LYS A 34 -31.47 11.90 -9.99
C LYS A 34 -30.29 11.61 -9.07
N TYR A 35 -29.50 12.62 -8.76
CA TYR A 35 -28.42 12.49 -7.79
C TYR A 35 -28.93 12.79 -6.39
N SER A 36 -28.66 11.88 -5.45
CA SER A 36 -28.85 12.11 -4.02
C SER A 36 -27.54 11.80 -3.31
N MET A 37 -26.96 12.79 -2.64
CA MET A 37 -25.75 12.61 -1.83
C MET A 37 -26.18 12.57 -0.37
N ASP A 38 -26.05 11.41 0.26
CA ASP A 38 -26.25 11.27 1.70
C ASP A 38 -24.88 11.39 2.38
N ILE A 39 -24.58 12.61 2.83
CA ILE A 39 -23.39 12.86 3.63
C ILE A 39 -23.77 12.46 5.06
N GLY A 40 -23.46 11.21 5.43
CA GLY A 40 -23.63 10.72 6.80
C GLY A 40 -23.02 11.68 7.83
N THR A 41 -23.40 11.52 9.10
CA THR A 41 -23.01 12.48 10.14
C THR A 41 -21.48 12.60 10.25
N ALA A 42 -20.97 13.78 10.62
CA ALA A 42 -19.52 14.03 10.72
C ALA A 42 -18.76 12.97 11.57
N LYS A 43 -19.46 12.35 12.53
CA LYS A 43 -18.96 11.25 13.38
C LYS A 43 -18.71 9.96 12.60
N GLU A 44 -19.62 9.56 11.72
CA GLU A 44 -19.49 8.34 10.90
C GLU A 44 -18.39 8.48 9.86
N ILE A 45 -18.27 9.67 9.28
CA ILE A 45 -17.19 10.03 8.35
C ILE A 45 -15.84 10.03 9.07
N GLN A 46 -15.74 10.60 10.28
CA GLN A 46 -14.51 10.55 11.07
C GLN A 46 -14.11 9.11 11.43
N LYS A 47 -15.06 8.27 11.82
CA LYS A 47 -14.81 6.84 12.11
C LYS A 47 -14.30 6.09 10.87
N HIS A 48 -14.85 6.39 9.70
CA HIS A 48 -14.39 5.82 8.42
C HIS A 48 -12.99 6.31 8.01
N ILE A 49 -12.69 7.60 8.20
CA ILE A 49 -11.37 8.16 7.85
C ILE A 49 -10.29 7.68 8.82
N ALA A 50 -10.59 7.57 10.11
CA ALA A 50 -9.64 7.12 11.13
C ALA A 50 -9.17 5.67 10.93
N GLY A 51 -9.97 4.82 10.29
CA GLY A 51 -9.62 3.42 9.99
C GLY A 51 -8.84 3.21 8.69
N LEU A 52 -8.74 4.24 7.82
CA LEU A 52 -8.12 4.10 6.51
C LEU A 52 -6.61 4.34 6.57
N PRO A 53 -5.79 3.50 5.90
CA PRO A 53 -4.37 3.75 5.73
C PRO A 53 -4.07 5.12 5.10
N THR A 54 -3.18 5.87 5.72
CA THR A 54 -2.58 7.08 5.15
C THR A 54 -1.72 6.74 3.92
N LYS A 55 -1.42 7.74 3.07
CA LYS A 55 -0.54 7.55 1.90
C LYS A 55 0.84 6.97 2.29
N LYS A 56 1.42 7.44 3.40
CA LYS A 56 2.70 6.94 3.91
C LYS A 56 2.59 5.47 4.33
N GLN A 57 1.56 5.11 5.10
CA GLN A 57 1.34 3.72 5.51
C GLN A 57 1.11 2.80 4.31
N LYS A 58 0.29 3.23 3.34
CA LYS A 58 0.08 2.49 2.08
C LYS A 58 1.40 2.21 1.37
N SER A 59 2.23 3.25 1.25
CA SER A 59 3.55 3.12 0.60
C SER A 59 4.42 2.12 1.36
N LEU A 60 4.61 2.29 2.66
CA LEU A 60 5.47 1.42 3.46
C LEU A 60 5.05 -0.05 3.40
N VAL A 61 3.75 -0.32 3.61
CA VAL A 61 3.19 -1.68 3.55
C VAL A 61 3.37 -2.30 2.17
N LYS A 62 3.03 -1.56 1.10
CA LYS A 62 3.16 -2.05 -0.28
C LYS A 62 4.61 -2.42 -0.59
N ASN A 63 5.56 -1.54 -0.28
CA ASN A 63 6.98 -1.77 -0.54
C ASN A 63 7.54 -2.91 0.32
N TYR A 64 7.10 -3.06 1.57
CA TYR A 64 7.47 -4.20 2.43
C TYR A 64 7.00 -5.52 1.82
N CYS A 65 5.71 -5.62 1.45
CA CYS A 65 5.17 -6.85 0.87
C CYS A 65 5.78 -7.16 -0.50
N TYR A 66 6.05 -6.14 -1.32
CA TYR A 66 6.85 -6.29 -2.54
C TYR A 66 8.22 -6.88 -2.23
N ALA A 67 8.97 -6.28 -1.30
CA ALA A 67 10.33 -6.71 -0.99
C ALA A 67 10.37 -8.12 -0.41
N GLN A 68 9.39 -8.47 0.45
CA GLN A 68 9.23 -9.81 1.00
C GLN A 68 9.02 -10.85 -0.10
N GLN A 69 8.05 -10.62 -0.99
CA GLN A 69 7.80 -11.55 -2.10
C GLN A 69 8.99 -11.63 -3.06
N ALA A 70 9.58 -10.48 -3.39
CA ALA A 70 10.72 -10.42 -4.30
C ALA A 70 11.95 -11.14 -3.74
N ALA A 71 12.19 -11.04 -2.42
CA ALA A 71 13.29 -11.75 -1.78
C ALA A 71 13.13 -13.27 -1.86
N LEU A 72 11.91 -13.80 -1.80
CA LEU A 72 11.65 -15.24 -1.98
C LEU A 72 11.97 -15.73 -3.40
N LEU A 73 11.92 -14.84 -4.40
CA LEU A 73 12.23 -15.14 -5.79
C LEU A 73 13.72 -14.91 -6.13
N CYS A 74 14.51 -14.43 -5.16
CA CYS A 74 15.91 -14.06 -5.35
C CYS A 74 16.81 -14.82 -4.38
N ASP A 75 17.29 -16.00 -4.80
CA ASP A 75 18.00 -16.96 -3.94
C ASP A 75 19.16 -16.38 -3.09
N TYR A 76 19.86 -15.36 -3.59
CA TYR A 76 21.00 -14.74 -2.91
C TYR A 76 20.62 -13.55 -2.01
N LEU A 77 19.35 -13.19 -1.95
CA LEU A 77 18.80 -12.11 -1.13
C LEU A 77 17.86 -12.67 -0.06
N GLN A 78 17.70 -11.94 1.03
CA GLN A 78 16.75 -12.28 2.07
C GLN A 78 16.24 -11.02 2.76
N MET A 79 15.04 -11.09 3.33
CA MET A 79 14.57 -10.08 4.28
C MET A 79 15.48 -10.06 5.50
N ARG A 80 15.76 -8.86 6.03
CA ARG A 80 16.35 -8.77 7.37
C ARG A 80 15.28 -9.05 8.42
N VAL A 81 15.67 -9.77 9.47
CA VAL A 81 14.77 -10.24 10.54
C VAL A 81 14.08 -9.10 11.31
N ASP A 82 14.70 -7.93 11.42
CA ASP A 82 14.22 -6.77 12.19
C ASP A 82 13.25 -5.87 11.40
N THR A 83 13.07 -6.11 10.11
CA THR A 83 12.43 -5.14 9.23
C THR A 83 10.91 -5.10 9.33
N GLN A 84 10.28 -6.23 9.63
CA GLN A 84 8.83 -6.26 9.84
C GLN A 84 8.46 -5.35 11.00
N GLU A 85 9.10 -5.53 12.16
CA GLU A 85 8.86 -4.75 13.36
C GLU A 85 9.15 -3.26 13.12
N LYS A 86 10.25 -2.93 12.43
CA LYS A 86 10.58 -1.56 12.06
C LYS A 86 9.46 -0.90 11.24
N ILE A 87 8.91 -1.60 10.24
CA ILE A 87 7.83 -1.06 9.42
C ILE A 87 6.53 -0.93 10.23
N GLU A 88 6.19 -1.93 11.04
CA GLU A 88 5.03 -1.90 11.94
C GLU A 88 5.08 -0.71 12.91
N ASN A 89 6.25 -0.45 13.50
CA ASN A 89 6.48 0.70 14.37
C ASN A 89 6.33 2.04 13.62
N GLN A 90 6.76 2.12 12.37
CA GLN A 90 6.58 3.33 11.56
C GLN A 90 5.12 3.59 11.15
N ILE A 91 4.34 2.54 10.96
CA ILE A 91 2.92 2.66 10.59
C ILE A 91 1.98 2.67 11.80
N GLY A 92 2.47 2.33 12.99
CA GLY A 92 1.70 2.26 14.24
C GLY A 92 0.63 1.17 14.22
N ALA A 93 0.84 0.09 13.46
CA ALA A 93 -0.14 -0.97 13.23
C ALA A 93 0.56 -2.23 12.69
N LYS A 94 -0.12 -3.39 12.74
CA LYS A 94 0.41 -4.62 12.16
C LYS A 94 0.24 -4.63 10.64
N ILE A 95 1.22 -5.17 9.91
CA ILE A 95 1.17 -5.23 8.44
C ILE A 95 0.06 -6.18 7.96
N ASN A 96 -0.24 -7.22 8.75
CA ASN A 96 -1.30 -8.19 8.46
C ASN A 96 -2.71 -7.73 8.91
N ASP A 97 -2.88 -6.49 9.35
CA ASP A 97 -4.22 -5.93 9.60
C ASP A 97 -5.04 -5.92 8.30
N THR A 98 -6.33 -6.24 8.39
CA THR A 98 -7.25 -6.34 7.24
C THR A 98 -7.28 -5.08 6.36
N LYS A 99 -7.10 -3.89 6.95
CA LYS A 99 -7.03 -2.61 6.23
C LYS A 99 -5.86 -2.53 5.24
N TYR A 100 -4.84 -3.38 5.40
CA TYR A 100 -3.64 -3.44 4.58
C TYR A 100 -3.63 -4.58 3.57
N ASN A 101 -4.51 -5.58 3.67
CA ASN A 101 -4.51 -6.77 2.80
C ASN A 101 -4.42 -6.43 1.31
N LYS A 102 -5.30 -5.54 0.82
CA LYS A 102 -5.30 -5.14 -0.60
C LYS A 102 -4.00 -4.43 -1.01
N ILE A 103 -3.42 -3.64 -0.11
CA ILE A 103 -2.17 -2.90 -0.36
C ILE A 103 -0.98 -3.86 -0.40
N CYS A 104 -0.98 -4.86 0.48
CA CYS A 104 0.05 -5.90 0.52
C CYS A 104 -0.03 -6.78 -0.74
N LEU A 105 -1.24 -7.22 -1.13
CA LEU A 105 -1.48 -7.97 -2.37
C LEU A 105 -1.02 -7.21 -3.61
N GLN A 106 -1.17 -5.88 -3.65
CA GLN A 106 -0.62 -5.07 -4.74
C GLN A 106 0.90 -5.16 -4.81
N GLY A 107 1.60 -5.10 -3.66
CA GLY A 107 3.05 -5.26 -3.61
C GLY A 107 3.51 -6.65 -4.06
N ILE A 108 2.80 -7.70 -3.61
CA ILE A 108 3.06 -9.09 -4.02
C ILE A 108 2.87 -9.26 -5.54
N SER A 109 1.77 -8.76 -6.08
CA SER A 109 1.49 -8.81 -7.53
C SER A 109 2.59 -8.11 -8.33
N GLU A 110 3.05 -6.93 -7.88
CA GLU A 110 4.11 -6.19 -8.55
C GLU A 110 5.46 -6.94 -8.55
N ALA A 111 5.75 -7.73 -7.50
CA ALA A 111 6.95 -8.56 -7.48
C ALA A 111 6.91 -9.65 -8.55
N PHE A 112 5.75 -10.28 -8.77
CA PHE A 112 5.58 -11.25 -9.87
C PHE A 112 5.66 -10.59 -11.25
N ASP A 113 5.05 -9.41 -11.41
CA ASP A 113 5.12 -8.67 -12.69
C ASP A 113 6.56 -8.29 -13.08
N ASP A 114 7.45 -8.16 -12.10
CA ASP A 114 8.85 -7.78 -12.28
C ASP A 114 9.83 -8.97 -12.38
N GLU A 115 9.36 -10.22 -12.19
CA GLU A 115 10.20 -11.43 -12.18
C GLU A 115 11.09 -11.52 -13.43
N ASN A 116 10.51 -11.31 -14.61
CA ASN A 116 11.21 -11.32 -15.90
C ASN A 116 11.86 -9.96 -16.27
N LYS A 117 11.88 -8.99 -15.35
CA LYS A 117 12.36 -7.60 -15.58
C LYS A 117 13.55 -7.22 -14.70
N GLY A 118 14.35 -8.21 -14.29
CA GLY A 118 15.51 -7.99 -13.43
C GLY A 118 15.14 -7.69 -11.98
N LEU A 119 14.11 -8.39 -11.47
CA LEU A 119 13.57 -8.27 -10.10
C LEU A 119 14.66 -8.14 -9.04
N CYS A 120 15.65 -9.03 -9.01
CA CYS A 120 16.65 -9.09 -7.95
C CYS A 120 17.62 -7.90 -7.95
N SER A 121 18.00 -7.41 -9.14
CA SER A 121 18.82 -6.20 -9.26
C SER A 121 18.03 -4.96 -8.80
N LYS A 122 16.76 -4.87 -9.23
CA LYS A 122 15.84 -3.81 -8.79
C LYS A 122 15.63 -3.84 -7.27
N LEU A 123 15.39 -5.02 -6.71
CA LEU A 123 15.20 -5.25 -5.28
C LEU A 123 16.42 -4.78 -4.49
N TRP A 124 17.64 -5.19 -4.89
CA TRP A 124 18.87 -4.75 -4.24
C TRP A 124 19.05 -3.23 -4.29
N LYS A 125 18.85 -2.62 -5.46
CA LYS A 125 18.98 -1.17 -5.65
C LYS A 125 18.00 -0.36 -4.81
N GLN A 126 16.79 -0.87 -4.61
CA GLN A 126 15.73 -0.16 -3.89
C GLN A 126 15.77 -0.38 -2.38
N TYR A 127 16.14 -1.59 -1.95
CA TYR A 127 15.88 -2.09 -0.60
C TYR A 127 17.10 -2.72 0.09
N GLY A 128 18.22 -2.88 -0.61
CA GLY A 128 19.49 -3.35 -0.05
C GLY A 128 20.09 -2.36 0.94
N CYS A 129 21.34 -2.60 1.35
CA CYS A 129 21.95 -1.83 2.44
C CYS A 129 22.00 -0.32 2.19
N ASN A 130 22.26 0.05 0.93
CA ASN A 130 22.28 1.44 0.45
C ASN A 130 21.10 1.73 -0.49
N GLY A 131 19.97 1.05 -0.28
CA GLY A 131 18.79 1.15 -1.14
C GLY A 131 18.21 2.56 -1.23
N ASN A 132 17.71 2.95 -2.41
CA ASN A 132 17.23 4.32 -2.64
C ASN A 132 15.74 4.57 -2.30
N ASN A 133 15.00 3.56 -1.86
CA ASN A 133 13.58 3.68 -1.50
C ASN A 133 13.35 3.44 -0.01
N ILE A 134 13.55 2.20 0.45
CA ILE A 134 13.53 1.87 1.87
C ILE A 134 14.80 1.08 2.16
N PRO A 135 15.91 1.78 2.50
CA PRO A 135 17.19 1.13 2.71
C PRO A 135 17.11 0.12 3.85
N ARG A 136 17.88 -0.96 3.71
CA ARG A 136 18.05 -1.99 4.73
C ARG A 136 16.74 -2.73 5.06
N LEU A 137 15.93 -3.03 4.04
CA LEU A 137 14.83 -4.00 4.15
C LEU A 137 15.30 -5.42 3.86
N ILE A 138 16.20 -5.56 2.88
CA ILE A 138 16.81 -6.84 2.52
C ILE A 138 18.33 -6.76 2.69
N GLN A 139 18.95 -7.92 2.71
CA GLN A 139 20.41 -8.09 2.71
C GLN A 139 20.77 -9.31 1.86
N GLU A 140 22.06 -9.50 1.60
CA GLU A 140 22.51 -10.74 0.98
C GLU A 140 22.35 -11.92 1.95
N ASN A 141 22.08 -13.09 1.39
CA ASN A 141 21.87 -14.31 2.18
C ASN A 141 23.23 -14.97 2.52
N PRO A 142 23.68 -14.98 3.78
CA PRO A 142 24.96 -15.54 4.19
C PRO A 142 25.00 -17.07 4.07
N PHE A 143 23.86 -17.74 4.00
CA PHE A 143 23.77 -19.19 3.76
C PHE A 143 23.89 -19.56 2.28
N LYS A 144 23.85 -18.58 1.38
CA LYS A 144 23.94 -18.77 -0.07
C LYS A 144 25.15 -18.07 -0.70
N LYS A 145 25.78 -17.12 0.02
CA LYS A 145 26.93 -16.36 -0.45
C LYS A 145 28.00 -16.29 0.64
N SER A 146 29.23 -16.72 0.32
CA SER A 146 30.36 -16.84 1.26
C SER A 146 30.79 -15.50 1.88
N ASN A 147 30.73 -14.42 1.11
CA ASN A 147 31.04 -13.05 1.55
C ASN A 147 29.79 -12.17 1.37
N ALA A 148 28.71 -12.51 2.08
CA ALA A 148 27.45 -11.78 1.99
C ALA A 148 27.57 -10.37 2.57
N ASN A 149 27.09 -9.38 1.82
CA ASN A 149 26.89 -8.01 2.28
C ASN A 149 25.70 -7.95 3.23
N LEU A 150 26.00 -8.02 4.53
CA LEU A 150 25.04 -7.82 5.60
C LEU A 150 24.94 -6.34 5.92
N CYS A 151 23.72 -5.86 6.13
CA CYS A 151 23.51 -4.43 6.35
C CYS A 151 23.71 -4.07 7.82
N GLU A 152 24.57 -3.09 8.09
CA GLU A 152 24.81 -2.60 9.45
C GLU A 152 23.61 -1.80 10.01
N TYR A 153 23.58 -1.67 11.34
CA TYR A 153 22.52 -1.00 12.12
C TYR A 153 22.51 0.52 11.96
#